data_AF-A0A7S2AY92-F1
#
_entry.id   AF-A0A7S2AY92-F1
#
_cell.length_a   1.000
_cell.length_b   1.000
_cell.length_c   1.000
_cell.angle_alpha   90.00
_cell.angle_beta   90.00
_cell.angle_gamma   90.00
#
_symmetry.space_group_name_H-M   'P 1'
#
loop_
_entity.id
_entity.type
_entity.pdbx_description
1 polymer ?
#
loop_
_entity_poly.entity_id
_entity_poly.type
_entity_poly.pdbx_seq_one_letter_code
_entity_poly.pdbx_strand_id
1 'polypeptide(L)'
;VGRRQYMDNLGLEAVGVEMDGRKVKVNHHFQTNVPSIYAIGDIVQGPMLAHKAEDEGALVSEYLATGKDPHLDYNCVPSVVYTHPEVAWVGKTEEDLKKEGVEY
;
A
#
# COMPACT_ATOMS: atom_id res chain seq x y z
N VAL A 1 -10.17 -1.00 -17.80
CA VAL A 1 -9.13 -2.05 -17.92
C VAL A 1 -8.05 -1.75 -16.89
N GLY A 2 -7.65 -2.73 -16.09
CA GLY A 2 -6.85 -2.59 -14.85
C GLY A 2 -7.33 -3.58 -13.78
N ARG A 3 -6.68 -3.64 -12.62
CA ARG A 3 -7.14 -4.44 -11.46
C ARG A 3 -8.11 -3.63 -10.60
N ARG A 4 -8.94 -4.33 -9.83
CA ARG A 4 -9.81 -3.74 -8.79
C ARG A 4 -9.64 -4.51 -7.50
N GLN A 5 -9.91 -3.84 -6.38
CA GLN A 5 -10.03 -4.47 -5.07
C GLN A 5 -11.14 -5.53 -5.12
N TYR A 6 -10.89 -6.66 -4.46
CA TYR A 6 -11.88 -7.70 -4.27
C TYR A 6 -12.26 -7.76 -2.79
N MET A 7 -13.48 -7.33 -2.48
CA MET A 7 -14.04 -7.29 -1.11
C MET A 7 -15.48 -7.81 -1.11
N ASP A 8 -15.89 -8.47 -2.20
CA ASP A 8 -17.24 -8.98 -2.39
C ASP A 8 -17.52 -10.02 -1.27
N ASN A 9 -18.63 -9.84 -0.54
CA ASN A 9 -19.03 -10.66 0.60
C ASN A 9 -18.07 -10.69 1.80
N LEU A 10 -17.20 -9.69 1.96
CA LEU A 10 -16.29 -9.60 3.12
C LEU A 10 -16.96 -9.08 4.40
N GLY A 11 -18.16 -8.48 4.30
CA GLY A 11 -18.93 -8.00 5.45
C GLY A 11 -18.45 -6.68 6.06
N LEU A 12 -17.64 -5.90 5.32
CA LEU A 12 -17.06 -4.63 5.80
C LEU A 12 -18.10 -3.64 6.32
N GLU A 13 -19.25 -3.55 5.65
CA GLU A 13 -20.36 -2.69 6.08
C GLU A 13 -20.95 -3.15 7.43
N ALA A 14 -21.12 -4.45 7.63
CA ALA A 14 -21.69 -5.01 8.84
C ALA A 14 -20.80 -4.78 10.08
N VAL A 15 -19.48 -4.73 9.87
CA VAL A 15 -18.51 -4.41 10.94
C VAL A 15 -18.16 -2.91 11.00
N GLY A 16 -18.73 -2.09 10.12
CA GLY A 16 -18.55 -0.63 10.13
C GLY A 16 -17.16 -0.15 9.70
N VAL A 17 -16.45 -0.91 8.86
CA VAL A 17 -15.14 -0.49 8.32
C VAL A 17 -15.31 0.66 7.33
N GLU A 18 -14.61 1.76 7.56
CA GLU A 18 -14.59 2.93 6.69
C GLU A 18 -13.83 2.66 5.39
N MET A 19 -14.36 3.22 4.31
CA MET A 19 -13.78 3.16 2.97
C MET A 19 -13.30 4.54 2.55
N ASP A 20 -12.23 4.58 1.77
CA ASP A 20 -11.77 5.75 1.03
C ASP A 20 -11.93 5.48 -0.47
N GLY A 21 -13.05 5.95 -1.01
CA GLY A 21 -13.51 5.59 -2.36
C GLY A 21 -13.76 4.08 -2.47
N ARG A 22 -12.89 3.39 -3.22
CA ARG A 22 -12.98 1.92 -3.44
C ARG A 22 -11.98 1.11 -2.62
N LYS A 23 -11.22 1.77 -1.73
CA LYS A 23 -10.16 1.16 -0.92
C LYS A 23 -10.58 1.18 0.54
N VAL A 24 -10.06 0.25 1.34
CA VAL A 24 -10.22 0.30 2.79
C VAL A 24 -9.41 1.47 3.33
N LYS A 25 -10.05 2.31 4.16
CA LYS A 25 -9.37 3.42 4.80
C LYS A 25 -8.56 2.89 5.97
N VAL A 26 -7.26 3.18 5.95
CA VAL A 26 -6.32 2.77 7.01
C VAL A 26 -5.45 3.93 7.46
N ASN A 27 -4.94 3.85 8.69
CA ASN A 27 -3.90 4.74 9.18
C ASN A 27 -2.49 4.26 8.78
N HIS A 28 -1.45 4.90 9.32
CA HIS A 28 -0.05 4.57 9.04
C HIS A 28 0.39 3.18 9.52
N HIS A 29 -0.32 2.57 10.48
CA HIS A 29 -0.10 1.19 10.91
C HIS A 29 -1.01 0.19 10.19
N PHE A 30 -1.64 0.59 9.08
CA PHE A 30 -2.58 -0.24 8.31
C PHE A 30 -3.85 -0.65 9.10
N GLN A 31 -4.14 0.05 10.20
CA GLN A 31 -5.31 -0.18 11.03
C GLN A 31 -6.51 0.58 10.46
N THR A 32 -7.67 -0.07 10.45
CA THR A 32 -8.94 0.58 10.07
C THR A 32 -9.48 1.45 11.21
N ASN A 33 -10.65 2.06 11.02
CA ASN A 33 -11.38 2.72 12.11
C ASN A 33 -11.86 1.73 13.20
N VAL A 34 -11.91 0.42 12.91
CA VAL A 34 -12.20 -0.63 13.89
C VAL A 34 -10.88 -1.12 14.49
N PRO A 35 -10.62 -0.94 15.81
CA PRO A 35 -9.29 -1.15 16.37
C PRO A 35 -8.70 -2.56 16.20
N SER A 36 -9.56 -3.59 16.07
CA SER A 36 -9.13 -4.98 15.90
C SER A 36 -8.97 -5.40 14.44
N ILE A 37 -9.21 -4.51 13.47
CA ILE A 37 -9.21 -4.84 12.04
C ILE A 37 -8.14 -4.03 11.32
N TYR A 38 -7.32 -4.74 10.55
CA TYR A 38 -6.23 -4.22 9.71
C TYR A 38 -6.46 -4.61 8.26
N ALA A 39 -5.89 -3.85 7.32
CA ALA A 39 -5.97 -4.12 5.89
C ALA A 39 -4.65 -3.77 5.19
N ILE A 40 -4.18 -4.64 4.30
CA ILE A 40 -2.89 -4.51 3.60
C ILE A 40 -3.03 -4.82 2.10
N GLY A 41 -1.99 -4.55 1.33
CA GLY A 41 -1.85 -4.93 -0.07
C GLY A 41 -2.76 -4.16 -1.02
N ASP A 42 -3.36 -4.86 -1.96
CA ASP A 42 -4.13 -4.30 -3.08
C ASP A 42 -5.41 -3.57 -2.63
N ILE A 43 -5.93 -3.87 -1.43
CA ILE A 43 -7.19 -3.29 -0.90
C ILE A 43 -7.02 -1.92 -0.23
N VAL A 44 -5.79 -1.49 0.03
CA VAL A 44 -5.48 -0.18 0.64
C VAL A 44 -4.80 0.77 -0.37
N GLN A 45 -4.43 1.97 0.08
CA GLN A 45 -3.69 2.92 -0.73
C GLN A 45 -2.28 2.39 -1.11
N GLY A 46 -1.67 3.00 -2.13
CA GLY A 46 -0.34 2.63 -2.63
C GLY A 46 -0.32 1.71 -3.88
N PRO A 47 0.89 1.31 -4.31
CA PRO A 47 1.12 0.47 -5.48
C PRO A 47 0.52 -0.94 -5.33
N MET A 48 -0.02 -1.51 -6.41
CA MET A 48 -0.56 -2.87 -6.45
C MET A 48 0.51 -3.87 -6.88
N LEU A 49 1.49 -4.09 -5.99
CA LEU A 49 2.67 -4.93 -6.23
C LEU A 49 2.80 -6.00 -5.13
N ALA A 50 3.32 -7.17 -5.48
CA ALA A 50 3.42 -8.30 -4.56
C ALA A 50 4.34 -8.00 -3.37
N HIS A 51 5.57 -7.54 -3.63
CA HIS A 51 6.54 -7.21 -2.58
C HIS A 51 6.08 -6.08 -1.66
N LYS A 52 5.30 -5.13 -2.18
CA LYS A 52 4.63 -4.11 -1.34
C LYS A 52 3.65 -4.75 -0.36
N ALA A 53 2.80 -5.67 -0.81
CA ALA A 53 1.84 -6.35 0.05
C ALA A 53 2.53 -7.26 1.09
N GLU A 54 3.65 -7.88 0.71
CA GLU A 54 4.48 -8.69 1.60
C GLU A 54 5.07 -7.85 2.75
N ASP A 55 5.70 -6.72 2.43
CA ASP A 55 6.27 -5.82 3.43
C ASP A 55 5.21 -5.28 4.39
N GLU A 56 4.07 -4.83 3.89
CA GLU A 56 2.96 -4.36 4.73
C GLU A 56 2.47 -5.44 5.71
N GLY A 57 2.40 -6.70 5.27
CA GLY A 57 2.03 -7.82 6.14
C GLY A 57 3.06 -8.08 7.23
N ALA A 58 4.35 -8.00 6.90
CA ALA A 58 5.43 -8.15 7.87
C ALA A 58 5.37 -7.03 8.93
N LEU A 59 5.16 -5.78 8.50
CA LEU A 59 5.08 -4.61 9.37
C LEU A 59 3.90 -4.68 10.34
N VAL A 60 2.71 -5.02 9.85
CA VAL A 60 1.52 -5.21 10.70
C VAL A 60 1.76 -6.33 11.72
N SER A 61 2.37 -7.43 11.30
CA SER A 61 2.67 -8.56 12.19
C SER A 61 3.67 -8.17 13.28
N GLU A 62 4.72 -7.43 12.94
CA GLU A 62 5.71 -6.92 13.91
C GLU A 62 5.08 -5.93 14.90
N TYR A 63 4.27 -4.99 14.39
CA TYR A 63 3.53 -4.03 15.21
C TYR A 63 2.63 -4.74 16.22
N LEU A 64 1.83 -5.72 15.77
CA LEU A 64 0.94 -6.49 16.63
C LEU A 64 1.68 -7.33 17.67
N ALA A 65 2.84 -7.89 17.32
CA ALA A 65 3.61 -8.76 18.21
C ALA A 65 4.44 -7.99 19.24
N THR A 66 4.97 -6.81 18.87
CA THR A 66 6.00 -6.12 19.66
C THR A 66 5.59 -4.73 20.14
N GLY A 67 4.57 -4.12 19.52
CA GLY A 67 4.21 -2.72 19.73
C GLY A 67 5.23 -1.72 19.19
N LYS A 68 6.27 -2.18 18.47
CA LYS A 68 7.20 -1.29 17.76
C LYS A 68 6.52 -0.75 16.51
N ASP A 69 6.94 0.45 16.10
CA ASP A 69 6.43 1.13 14.91
C ASP A 69 7.45 1.01 13.75
N PRO A 70 7.37 -0.07 12.94
CA PRO A 70 8.29 -0.26 11.84
C PRO A 70 7.90 0.60 10.64
N HIS A 71 8.89 1.08 9.90
CA HIS A 71 8.71 2.08 8.84
C HIS A 71 8.77 1.47 7.44
N LEU A 72 7.86 1.90 6.55
CA LEU A 72 7.90 1.62 5.11
C LEU A 72 8.05 2.92 4.34
N ASP A 73 9.11 3.01 3.54
CA ASP A 73 9.26 4.08 2.56
C ASP A 73 8.77 3.61 1.19
N TYR A 74 7.57 4.06 0.80
CA TYR A 74 6.99 3.74 -0.51
C TYR A 74 7.81 4.25 -1.69
N ASN A 75 8.64 5.29 -1.51
CA ASN A 75 9.52 5.79 -2.56
C ASN A 75 10.64 4.80 -2.89
N CYS A 76 10.97 3.92 -1.95
CA CYS A 76 11.96 2.86 -2.11
C CYS A 76 11.38 1.54 -2.67
N VAL A 77 10.08 1.48 -2.98
CA VAL A 77 9.44 0.28 -3.56
C VAL A 77 9.68 0.25 -5.07
N PRO A 78 10.43 -0.74 -5.61
CA PRO A 78 10.73 -0.81 -7.03
C PRO A 78 9.51 -1.26 -7.84
N SER A 79 9.47 -0.86 -9.11
CA SER A 79 8.49 -1.32 -10.10
C SER A 79 9.22 -1.98 -11.27
N VAL A 80 8.67 -3.09 -11.78
CA VAL A 80 9.29 -3.89 -12.84
C VAL A 80 8.25 -4.32 -13.88
N VAL A 81 8.62 -4.22 -15.16
CA VAL A 81 7.90 -4.79 -16.30
C VAL A 81 8.79 -5.82 -16.97
N TYR A 82 8.36 -7.08 -16.93
CA TYR A 82 9.12 -8.26 -17.40
C TYR A 82 9.05 -8.48 -18.92
N THR A 83 9.23 -7.43 -19.72
CA THR A 83 9.38 -7.52 -21.18
C THR A 83 10.82 -7.86 -21.56
N HIS A 84 11.11 -7.95 -22.86
CA HIS A 84 12.47 -8.00 -23.37
C HIS A 84 12.70 -6.85 -24.38
N PRO A 85 13.53 -5.83 -24.05
CA PRO A 85 14.25 -5.66 -22.78
C PRO A 85 13.31 -5.42 -21.58
N GLU A 86 13.80 -5.74 -20.38
CA GLU A 86 13.10 -5.44 -19.13
C GLU A 86 13.11 -3.93 -18.87
N VAL A 87 12.13 -3.47 -18.08
CA VAL A 87 12.07 -2.08 -17.61
C VAL A 87 11.87 -2.09 -16.09
N ALA A 88 12.73 -1.39 -15.36
CA ALA A 88 12.62 -1.25 -13.91
C ALA A 88 12.96 0.17 -13.46
N TRP A 89 12.33 0.62 -12.38
CA TRP A 89 12.61 1.91 -11.75
C TRP A 89 12.30 1.88 -10.25
N VAL A 90 12.90 2.81 -9.51
CA VAL A 90 12.66 3.07 -8.09
C VAL A 90 12.90 4.56 -7.83
N GLY A 91 12.19 5.15 -6.87
CA GLY A 91 12.26 6.58 -6.59
C GLY A 91 11.38 7.41 -7.52
N LYS A 92 11.74 8.70 -7.64
CA LYS A 92 10.95 9.72 -8.35
C LYS A 92 11.27 9.75 -9.83
N THR A 93 10.25 10.06 -10.64
CA THR A 93 10.44 10.38 -12.05
C THR A 93 11.00 11.79 -12.23
N GLU A 94 11.53 12.07 -13.42
CA GLU A 94 11.97 13.41 -13.78
C GLU A 94 10.82 14.44 -13.67
N GLU A 95 9.61 14.06 -14.10
CA GLU A 95 8.42 14.89 -14.02
C GLU A 95 8.01 15.18 -12.57
N ASP A 96 8.17 14.22 -11.66
CA ASP A 96 7.88 14.43 -10.24
C ASP A 96 8.86 15.43 -9.63
N LEU A 97 10.16 15.30 -9.91
CA LEU A 97 11.18 16.23 -9.42
C LEU A 97 10.97 17.66 -9.94
N LYS A 98 10.61 17.80 -11.22
CA LYS A 98 10.24 19.11 -11.81
C LYS A 98 9.03 19.74 -11.12
N LYS A 99 7.98 18.95 -10.81
CA LYS A 99 6.78 19.45 -10.11
C LYS A 99 7.09 19.88 -8.68
N GLU A 100 8.02 19.19 -8.03
CA GLU A 100 8.46 19.50 -6.67
C GLU A 100 9.47 20.65 -6.60
N GLY A 101 10.00 21.11 -7.75
CA GLY A 101 11.00 22.18 -7.80
C GLY A 101 12.38 21.74 -7.29
N VAL A 102 12.70 20.45 -7.39
CA VAL A 102 14.01 19.91 -7.01
C VAL A 102 15.02 20.17 -8.14
N GLU A 103 16.17 20.75 -7.83
CA GLU A 103 17.30 20.81 -8.77
C GLU A 103 18.01 19.43 -8.81
N TYR A 104 18.23 18.91 -10.01
CA TYR A 104 18.88 17.62 -10.26
C TYR A 104 19.69 17.63 -11.56
#